data_AF-A0A7X7VP69-F1
#
_entry.id   AF-A0A7X7VP69-F1
#
_cell.length_a   1.000
_cell.length_b   1.000
_cell.length_c   1.000
_cell.angle_alpha   90.00
_cell.angle_beta   90.00
_cell.angle_gamma   90.00
#
_symmetry.space_group_name_H-M   'P 1'
#
loop_
_entity.id
_entity.type
_entity.pdbx_description
1 polymer ?
#
loop_
_entity_poly.entity_id
_entity_poly.type
_entity_poly.pdbx_seq_one_letter_code
_entity_poly.pdbx_strand_id
1 'polypeptide(L)'
;MKSLDATLQSEQLNEELDIIVYGSVGVPLVVFPTFDFSAGSWETGGMVDRLSELIDAGKIQLFCTDSVDGESWYARNSALDYRSERQEAYFSYVIDVLVPYIARHSASSTKPLAVGCGIGATNATIAVLRRPELFGGLLALSGIFDARFFSAGATNDLWLANSPLDLTYQFDDKQLELLKHLPLALLCGQGRGEDAVDTMRAFESRFHDLAIDATFEYWGYDVAHDWSWWQEMVSQLLPELIRPAGLAHRRYLAVKSSYDAELQNLKEAEKQAEQSKLKESRAKKRLDKETENISQKSELAQEAAKAVNAAWEKRNAAAARLAALDKEAGVLQAAADAAAKAHADAKWFAGEARSEYEDAHLAFIDANEHTKSVRSSVQAIEKKCKDLETAVHAAESTAEAHHKAVRKRTGI
;
A
#
# COMPACT_ATOMS: atom_id res chain seq x y z
N MET A 1 11.19 -57.42 23.81
CA MET A 1 12.64 -57.14 23.68
C MET A 1 13.51 -58.00 24.59
N LYS A 2 14.50 -58.71 24.03
CA LYS A 2 15.60 -59.35 24.77
C LYS A 2 16.84 -58.47 24.65
N SER A 3 17.59 -58.29 25.73
CA SER A 3 18.92 -57.70 25.72
C SER A 3 19.99 -58.75 26.01
N LEU A 4 21.18 -58.56 25.45
CA LEU A 4 22.39 -59.31 25.80
C LEU A 4 23.48 -58.28 26.13
N ASP A 5 24.05 -58.41 27.32
CA ASP A 5 25.18 -57.58 27.76
C ASP A 5 26.48 -58.34 27.51
N ALA A 6 27.48 -57.65 26.99
CA ALA A 6 28.81 -58.19 26.74
C ALA A 6 29.86 -57.10 27.00
N THR A 7 31.07 -57.52 27.33
CA THR A 7 32.21 -56.62 27.53
C THR A 7 33.34 -57.02 26.60
N LEU A 8 33.85 -56.08 25.82
CA LEU A 8 34.91 -56.32 24.84
C LEU A 8 36.22 -55.68 25.29
N GLN A 9 37.31 -56.43 25.12
CA GLN A 9 38.66 -55.97 25.39
C GLN A 9 39.19 -55.12 24.23
N SER A 10 39.79 -53.97 24.55
CA SER A 10 40.54 -53.16 23.60
C SER A 10 42.00 -53.08 24.02
N GLU A 11 42.89 -53.73 23.27
CA GLU A 11 44.33 -53.65 23.54
C GLU A 11 44.87 -52.22 23.33
N GLN A 12 44.34 -51.50 22.34
CA GLN A 12 44.75 -50.15 22.00
C GLN A 12 44.32 -49.13 23.06
N LEU A 13 43.18 -49.33 23.70
CA LEU A 13 42.72 -48.50 24.81
C LEU A 13 43.27 -48.97 26.16
N ASN A 14 43.75 -50.22 26.24
CA ASN A 14 44.09 -50.91 27.49
C ASN A 14 42.91 -50.90 28.48
N GLU A 15 41.70 -51.07 27.94
CA GLU A 15 40.42 -50.95 28.65
C GLU A 15 39.40 -51.95 28.10
N GLU A 16 38.35 -52.15 28.89
CA GLU A 16 37.19 -52.94 28.53
C GLU A 16 36.02 -51.99 28.23
N LEU A 17 35.27 -52.26 27.16
CA LEU A 17 34.10 -51.46 26.76
C LEU A 17 32.86 -52.35 26.74
N ASP A 18 31.79 -51.87 27.36
CA ASP A 18 30.53 -52.59 27.41
C ASP A 18 29.74 -52.44 26.10
N ILE A 19 28.95 -53.46 25.81
CA ILE A 19 28.01 -53.54 24.71
C ILE A 19 26.68 -54.09 25.21
N ILE A 20 25.60 -53.44 24.79
CA ILE A 20 24.24 -53.94 24.99
C ILE A 20 23.61 -54.19 23.63
N VAL A 21 23.15 -55.43 23.40
CA VAL A 21 22.51 -55.85 22.16
C VAL A 21 21.01 -55.97 22.35
N TYR A 22 20.23 -55.22 21.57
CA TYR A 22 18.77 -55.31 21.59
C TYR A 22 18.23 -55.96 20.30
N GLY A 23 17.34 -56.93 20.46
CA GLY A 23 16.80 -57.71 19.34
C GLY A 23 17.65 -58.91 18.98
N SER A 24 17.23 -59.65 17.95
CA SER A 24 17.88 -60.93 17.59
C SER A 24 18.15 -61.11 16.09
N VAL A 25 17.43 -60.37 15.23
CA VAL A 25 17.53 -60.42 13.77
C VAL A 25 17.20 -59.05 13.19
N GLY A 26 17.50 -58.83 11.92
CA GLY A 26 17.23 -57.58 11.21
C GLY A 26 18.52 -56.89 10.78
N VAL A 27 18.39 -55.69 10.24
CA VAL A 27 19.57 -54.88 9.86
C VAL A 27 20.34 -54.53 11.14
N PRO A 28 21.65 -54.87 11.25
CA PRO A 28 22.43 -54.53 12.42
C PRO A 28 22.75 -53.03 12.42
N LEU A 29 22.59 -52.38 13.58
CA LEU A 29 22.94 -50.98 13.81
C LEU A 29 24.04 -50.92 14.85
N VAL A 30 25.20 -50.34 14.52
CA VAL A 30 26.19 -49.93 15.51
C VAL A 30 25.75 -48.60 16.06
N VAL A 31 25.39 -48.59 17.34
CA VAL A 31 24.87 -47.41 18.03
C VAL A 31 26.00 -46.77 18.83
N PHE A 32 26.40 -45.58 18.39
CA PHE A 32 27.37 -44.76 19.11
C PHE A 32 26.65 -43.95 20.19
N PRO A 33 27.19 -43.95 21.42
CA PRO A 33 26.54 -43.32 22.57
C PRO A 33 26.64 -41.80 22.50
N THR A 34 25.95 -41.14 23.42
CA THR A 34 26.01 -39.68 23.58
C THR A 34 26.15 -39.34 25.07
N PHE A 35 26.24 -38.05 25.43
CA PHE A 35 26.25 -37.48 26.80
C PHE A 35 26.94 -38.25 27.95
N ASP A 36 26.43 -39.41 28.34
CA ASP A 36 26.96 -40.30 29.38
C ASP A 36 28.02 -41.31 28.85
N PHE A 37 28.22 -41.35 27.54
CA PHE A 37 29.25 -42.13 26.83
C PHE A 37 29.09 -43.65 26.96
N SER A 38 27.93 -44.11 27.43
CA SER A 38 27.68 -45.51 27.77
C SER A 38 26.86 -46.26 26.72
N ALA A 39 27.06 -47.57 26.61
CA ALA A 39 26.18 -48.47 25.86
C ALA A 39 24.70 -48.34 26.27
N GLY A 40 24.42 -47.86 27.49
CA GLY A 40 23.07 -47.58 27.98
C GLY A 40 22.48 -46.22 27.58
N SER A 41 23.19 -45.33 26.86
CA SER A 41 22.70 -43.97 26.56
C SER A 41 21.33 -43.99 25.87
N TRP A 42 21.18 -44.85 24.85
CA TRP A 42 19.98 -44.91 24.03
C TRP A 42 18.78 -45.49 24.79
N GLU A 43 19.00 -46.41 25.72
CA GLU A 43 17.94 -46.91 26.60
C GLU A 43 17.50 -45.81 27.57
N THR A 44 18.46 -45.20 28.27
CA THR A 44 18.20 -44.09 29.20
C THR A 44 17.51 -42.91 28.52
N GLY A 45 17.86 -42.64 27.26
CA GLY A 45 17.26 -41.61 26.41
C GLY A 45 15.90 -41.96 25.81
N GLY A 46 15.36 -43.16 26.07
CA GLY A 46 14.07 -43.64 25.54
C GLY A 46 14.10 -44.03 24.05
N MET A 47 15.27 -44.05 23.42
CA MET A 47 15.43 -44.37 22.00
C MET A 47 15.13 -45.84 21.71
N VAL A 48 15.57 -46.74 22.61
CA VAL A 48 15.29 -48.17 22.49
C VAL A 48 13.77 -48.44 22.53
N ASP A 49 13.07 -47.83 23.48
CA ASP A 49 11.61 -47.92 23.58
C ASP A 49 10.91 -47.36 22.34
N ARG A 50 11.38 -46.21 21.83
CA ARG A 50 10.86 -45.61 20.60
C ARG A 50 11.01 -46.53 19.38
N LEU A 51 12.04 -47.35 19.35
CA LEU A 51 12.34 -48.29 18.27
C LEU A 51 11.83 -49.71 18.53
N SER A 52 11.15 -49.95 19.65
CA SER A 52 10.69 -51.28 20.08
C SER A 52 9.89 -52.02 19.02
N GLU A 53 9.00 -51.35 18.29
CA GLU A 53 8.22 -51.97 17.21
C GLU A 53 9.11 -52.54 16.09
N LEU A 54 10.17 -51.84 15.70
CA LEU A 54 11.11 -52.31 14.68
C LEU A 54 11.99 -53.45 15.20
N ILE A 55 12.39 -53.38 16.47
CA ILE A 55 13.20 -54.40 17.14
C ILE A 55 12.40 -55.70 17.29
N ASP A 56 11.20 -55.62 17.85
CA ASP A 56 10.34 -56.77 18.10
C ASP A 56 9.81 -57.38 16.79
N ALA A 57 9.63 -56.57 15.73
CA ALA A 57 9.33 -57.06 14.38
C ALA A 57 10.54 -57.67 13.64
N GLY A 58 11.73 -57.68 14.26
CA GLY A 58 12.95 -58.22 13.67
C GLY A 58 13.44 -57.45 12.43
N LYS A 59 13.09 -56.16 12.34
CA LYS A 59 13.54 -55.27 11.24
C LYS A 59 14.93 -54.73 11.48
N ILE A 60 15.27 -54.48 12.74
CA ILE A 60 16.57 -53.97 13.17
C ILE A 60 17.07 -54.75 14.39
N GLN A 61 18.39 -54.75 14.56
CA GLN A 61 19.08 -55.24 15.74
C GLN A 61 20.09 -54.17 16.19
N LEU A 62 20.00 -53.72 17.43
CA LEU A 62 20.89 -52.68 17.95
C LEU A 62 22.10 -53.29 18.64
N PHE A 63 23.27 -52.74 18.38
CA PHE A 63 24.53 -53.02 19.09
C PHE A 63 25.03 -51.70 19.66
N CYS A 64 24.63 -51.40 20.90
CA CYS A 64 25.03 -50.19 21.61
C CYS A 64 26.37 -50.42 22.29
N THR A 65 27.33 -49.52 22.12
CA THR A 65 28.68 -49.61 22.68
C THR A 65 28.98 -48.44 23.60
N ASP A 66 29.88 -48.62 24.54
CA ASP A 66 30.56 -47.51 25.20
C ASP A 66 31.42 -46.69 24.22
N SER A 67 31.81 -45.50 24.67
CA SER A 67 32.77 -44.62 23.99
C SER A 67 33.76 -44.02 24.98
N VAL A 68 34.85 -43.45 24.46
CA VAL A 68 35.87 -42.74 25.24
C VAL A 68 35.76 -41.23 25.11
N ASP A 69 34.56 -40.73 24.76
CA ASP A 69 34.33 -39.31 24.46
C ASP A 69 34.63 -38.41 25.66
N GLY A 70 34.41 -38.90 26.89
CA GLY A 70 34.78 -38.22 28.14
C GLY A 70 36.29 -38.03 28.32
N GLU A 71 37.09 -38.91 27.72
CA GLU A 71 38.55 -38.91 27.79
C GLU A 71 39.21 -38.27 26.57
N SER A 72 38.40 -37.86 25.59
CA SER A 72 38.87 -37.29 24.34
C SER A 72 38.15 -36.00 23.97
N TRP A 73 36.99 -36.07 23.30
CA TRP A 73 36.21 -34.90 22.88
C TRP A 73 35.93 -33.95 24.04
N TYR A 74 35.56 -34.48 25.19
CA TYR A 74 35.18 -33.72 26.38
C TYR A 74 36.25 -33.63 27.46
N ALA A 75 37.44 -34.21 27.25
CA ALA A 75 38.60 -34.05 28.13
C ALA A 75 39.28 -32.67 27.95
N ARG A 76 38.51 -31.59 28.15
CA ARG A 76 38.90 -30.19 27.85
C ARG A 76 40.13 -29.69 28.60
N ASN A 77 40.49 -30.34 29.70
CA ASN A 77 41.66 -30.01 30.51
C ASN A 77 42.92 -30.81 30.13
N SER A 78 42.83 -31.71 29.16
CA SER A 78 43.93 -32.54 28.68
C SER A 78 44.58 -31.96 27.41
N ALA A 79 45.85 -32.32 27.18
CA ALA A 79 46.57 -31.94 25.98
C ALA A 79 45.88 -32.47 24.71
N LEU A 80 45.93 -31.70 23.61
CA LEU A 80 45.29 -32.08 22.36
C LEU A 80 45.84 -33.40 21.80
N ASP A 81 47.14 -33.64 21.93
CA ASP A 81 47.78 -34.89 21.48
C ASP A 81 47.18 -36.11 22.20
N TYR A 82 47.09 -36.07 23.53
CA TYR A 82 46.45 -37.13 24.33
C TYR A 82 45.00 -37.39 23.89
N ARG A 83 44.22 -36.32 23.72
CA ARG A 83 42.81 -36.43 23.30
C ARG A 83 42.69 -37.05 21.90
N SER A 84 43.62 -36.72 21.00
CA SER A 84 43.69 -37.24 19.64
C SER A 84 44.06 -38.73 19.64
N GLU A 85 45.09 -39.10 20.41
CA GLU A 85 45.53 -40.49 20.56
C GLU A 85 44.41 -41.39 21.14
N ARG A 86 43.63 -40.88 22.11
CA ARG A 86 42.48 -41.61 22.64
C ARG A 86 41.39 -41.84 21.59
N GLN A 87 41.14 -40.87 20.70
CA GLN A 87 40.19 -41.09 19.59
C GLN A 87 40.71 -42.11 18.56
N GLU A 88 41.99 -42.07 18.22
CA GLU A 88 42.56 -43.09 17.31
C GLU A 88 42.48 -44.51 17.90
N ALA A 89 42.77 -44.64 19.19
CA ALA A 89 42.64 -45.92 19.89
C ALA A 89 41.18 -46.40 19.91
N TYR A 90 40.20 -45.50 20.07
CA TYR A 90 38.78 -45.83 20.01
C TYR A 90 38.35 -46.29 18.62
N PHE A 91 38.72 -45.57 17.55
CA PHE A 91 38.39 -46.03 16.21
C PHE A 91 39.11 -47.33 15.83
N SER A 92 40.31 -47.59 16.36
CA SER A 92 40.95 -48.91 16.23
C SER A 92 40.10 -50.01 16.87
N TYR A 93 39.59 -49.79 18.09
CA TYR A 93 38.63 -50.70 18.73
C TYR A 93 37.36 -50.91 17.90
N VAL A 94 36.76 -49.83 17.40
CA VAL A 94 35.52 -49.90 16.60
C VAL A 94 35.72 -50.80 15.39
N ILE A 95 36.84 -50.64 14.70
CA ILE A 95 37.12 -51.31 13.43
C ILE A 95 37.62 -52.75 13.61
N ASP A 96 38.52 -52.98 14.57
CA ASP A 96 39.21 -54.26 14.73
C ASP A 96 38.52 -55.20 15.71
N VAL A 97 37.68 -54.67 16.61
CA VAL A 97 37.03 -55.44 17.68
C VAL A 97 35.51 -55.42 17.54
N LEU A 98 34.89 -54.23 17.57
CA LEU A 98 33.44 -54.08 17.60
C LEU A 98 32.77 -54.53 16.29
N VAL A 99 33.20 -54.04 15.14
CA VAL A 99 32.62 -54.43 13.84
C VAL A 99 32.73 -55.94 13.60
N PRO A 100 33.90 -56.59 13.84
CA PRO A 100 34.00 -58.05 13.76
C PRO A 100 33.12 -58.79 14.79
N TYR A 101 32.94 -58.25 15.99
CA TYR A 101 32.00 -58.80 16.97
C TYR A 101 30.57 -58.79 16.42
N ILE A 102 30.11 -57.67 15.85
CA ILE A 102 28.77 -57.53 15.27
C ILE A 102 28.59 -58.51 14.10
N ALA A 103 29.58 -58.64 13.23
CA ALA A 103 29.52 -59.58 12.10
C ALA A 103 29.38 -61.05 12.55
N ARG A 104 29.88 -61.42 13.74
CA ARG A 104 29.75 -62.78 14.31
C ARG A 104 28.43 -63.00 15.05
N HIS A 105 27.83 -61.95 15.60
CA HIS A 105 26.66 -62.07 16.49
C HIS A 105 25.35 -61.59 15.84
N SER A 106 25.41 -60.87 14.72
CA SER A 106 24.23 -60.58 13.92
C SER A 106 23.87 -61.77 13.03
N ALA A 107 22.58 -62.11 12.98
CA ALA A 107 22.06 -63.10 12.04
C ALA A 107 21.98 -62.57 10.60
N SER A 108 22.19 -61.26 10.38
CA SER A 108 22.15 -60.64 9.05
C SER A 108 23.49 -60.74 8.34
N SER A 109 23.46 -60.96 7.03
CA SER A 109 24.64 -60.85 6.17
C SER A 109 24.91 -59.41 5.68
N THR A 110 24.06 -58.45 6.06
CA THR A 110 24.23 -57.04 5.69
C THR A 110 25.28 -56.37 6.58
N LYS A 111 26.06 -55.45 6.01
CA LYS A 111 26.93 -54.58 6.79
C LYS A 111 26.10 -53.73 7.77
N PRO A 112 26.62 -53.43 8.97
CA PRO A 112 25.89 -52.65 9.93
C PRO A 112 25.74 -51.19 9.51
N LEU A 113 24.63 -50.57 9.85
CA LEU A 113 24.46 -49.12 9.77
C LEU A 113 25.15 -48.48 10.97
N ALA A 114 25.91 -47.40 10.76
CA ALA A 114 26.41 -46.60 11.86
C ALA A 114 25.37 -45.54 12.23
N VAL A 115 24.98 -45.47 13.51
CA VAL A 115 23.95 -44.54 13.96
C VAL A 115 24.37 -43.86 15.26
N GLY A 116 23.95 -42.61 15.46
CA GLY A 116 24.23 -41.89 16.68
C GLY A 116 23.50 -40.55 16.77
N CYS A 117 23.44 -39.99 17.97
CA CYS A 117 22.92 -38.65 18.24
C CYS A 117 23.96 -37.79 18.98
N GLY A 118 23.98 -36.49 18.74
CA GLY A 118 24.98 -35.59 19.34
C GLY A 118 26.40 -36.03 18.98
N ILE A 119 27.25 -36.24 19.99
CA ILE A 119 28.62 -36.73 19.75
C ILE A 119 28.67 -38.13 19.12
N GLY A 120 27.68 -38.98 19.41
CA GLY A 120 27.56 -40.28 18.76
C GLY A 120 27.33 -40.16 17.26
N ALA A 121 26.64 -39.12 16.81
CA ALA A 121 26.46 -38.84 15.38
C ALA A 121 27.78 -38.46 14.70
N THR A 122 28.63 -37.68 15.41
CA THR A 122 29.99 -37.37 14.98
C THR A 122 30.82 -38.64 14.84
N ASN A 123 30.84 -39.49 15.88
CA ASN A 123 31.61 -40.74 15.88
C ASN A 123 31.14 -41.74 14.80
N ALA A 124 29.82 -41.90 14.65
CA ALA A 124 29.23 -42.72 13.58
C ALA A 124 29.69 -42.24 12.20
N THR A 125 29.72 -40.91 12.00
CA THR A 125 30.17 -40.31 10.74
C THR A 125 31.65 -40.61 10.50
N ILE A 126 32.52 -40.38 11.49
CA ILE A 126 33.96 -40.66 11.37
C ILE A 126 34.20 -42.14 10.99
N ALA A 127 33.52 -43.08 11.65
CA ALA A 127 33.65 -44.50 11.37
C ALA A 127 33.32 -44.83 9.91
N VAL A 128 32.22 -44.29 9.39
CA VAL A 128 31.78 -44.51 8.00
C VAL A 128 32.73 -43.85 7.00
N LEU A 129 33.18 -42.62 7.26
CA LEU A 129 34.09 -41.92 6.34
C LEU A 129 35.46 -42.59 6.26
N ARG A 130 35.99 -43.07 7.40
CA ARG A 130 37.29 -43.75 7.45
C ARG A 130 37.24 -45.09 6.74
N ARG A 131 36.20 -45.89 7.00
CA ARG A 131 36.09 -47.30 6.55
C ARG A 131 34.73 -47.58 5.89
N PRO A 132 34.36 -46.91 4.78
CA PRO A 132 33.04 -47.03 4.17
C PRO A 132 32.74 -48.46 3.68
N GLU A 133 33.75 -49.27 3.42
CA GLU A 133 33.61 -50.66 3.04
C GLU A 133 33.09 -51.57 4.17
N LEU A 134 33.13 -51.12 5.44
CA LEU A 134 32.66 -51.90 6.59
C LEU A 134 31.22 -51.61 6.99
N PHE A 135 30.64 -50.51 6.52
CA PHE A 135 29.31 -50.06 6.92
C PHE A 135 28.31 -50.15 5.76
N GLY A 136 27.03 -50.28 6.12
CA GLY A 136 25.91 -50.33 5.19
C GLY A 136 25.24 -48.96 4.96
N GLY A 137 25.63 -47.93 5.70
CA GLY A 137 25.03 -46.60 5.68
C GLY A 137 25.24 -45.84 7.00
N LEU A 138 24.68 -44.63 7.07
CA LEU A 138 24.84 -43.69 8.19
C LEU A 138 23.50 -43.04 8.56
N LEU A 139 23.22 -42.95 9.86
CA LEU A 139 22.22 -42.03 10.43
C LEU A 139 22.86 -41.17 11.52
N ALA A 140 23.09 -39.90 11.21
CA ALA A 140 23.70 -38.93 12.13
C ALA A 140 22.65 -37.90 12.56
N LEU A 141 22.31 -37.87 13.85
CA LEU A 141 21.32 -36.95 14.41
C LEU A 141 22.00 -35.87 15.26
N SER A 142 21.85 -34.60 14.88
CA SER A 142 22.41 -33.43 15.56
C SER A 142 23.92 -33.55 15.86
N GLY A 143 24.69 -34.05 14.89
CA GLY A 143 26.14 -34.17 15.03
C GLY A 143 26.89 -32.85 14.87
N ILE A 144 28.15 -32.86 15.28
CA ILE A 144 29.11 -31.77 15.03
C ILE A 144 30.17 -32.29 14.07
N PHE A 145 30.28 -31.67 12.90
CA PHE A 145 31.08 -32.20 11.78
C PHE A 145 32.45 -31.55 11.63
N ASP A 146 32.80 -30.66 12.55
CA ASP A 146 34.10 -29.99 12.59
C ASP A 146 34.73 -30.15 13.99
N ALA A 147 35.85 -30.88 14.07
CA ALA A 147 36.55 -31.16 15.32
C ALA A 147 37.04 -29.90 16.04
N ARG A 148 37.22 -28.78 15.33
CA ARG A 148 37.63 -27.49 15.92
C ARG A 148 36.63 -26.97 16.94
N PHE A 149 35.36 -27.37 16.83
CA PHE A 149 34.32 -27.03 17.81
C PHE A 149 34.67 -27.54 19.22
N PHE A 150 35.24 -28.74 19.33
CA PHE A 150 35.56 -29.39 20.61
C PHE A 150 36.87 -28.91 21.24
N SER A 151 37.67 -28.16 20.51
CA SER A 151 39.01 -27.71 20.93
C SER A 151 39.15 -26.19 20.98
N ALA A 152 38.04 -25.45 20.89
CA ALA A 152 38.04 -23.98 20.79
C ALA A 152 38.96 -23.47 19.67
N GLY A 153 38.99 -24.17 18.54
CA GLY A 153 39.81 -23.85 17.38
C GLY A 153 41.25 -24.38 17.42
N ALA A 154 41.71 -25.02 18.50
CA ALA A 154 43.04 -25.63 18.54
C ALA A 154 43.09 -26.90 17.65
N THR A 155 44.18 -27.09 16.92
CA THR A 155 44.32 -28.18 15.95
C THR A 155 45.73 -28.76 15.93
N ASN A 156 45.82 -30.05 15.67
CA ASN A 156 47.00 -30.76 15.19
C ASN A 156 46.53 -31.76 14.10
N ASP A 157 47.45 -32.40 13.37
CA ASP A 157 47.10 -33.30 12.28
C ASP A 157 46.26 -34.50 12.75
N LEU A 158 46.57 -35.05 13.94
CA LEU A 158 45.88 -36.21 14.50
C LEU A 158 44.42 -35.87 14.93
N TRP A 159 44.19 -34.66 15.42
CA TRP A 159 42.87 -34.16 15.79
C TRP A 159 42.02 -33.94 14.55
N LEU A 160 42.60 -33.34 13.50
CA LEU A 160 41.90 -33.14 12.23
C LEU A 160 41.64 -34.45 11.49
N ALA A 161 42.46 -35.49 11.70
CA ALA A 161 42.15 -36.83 11.23
C ALA A 161 40.84 -37.38 11.84
N ASN A 162 40.38 -36.86 12.98
CA ASN A 162 39.11 -37.20 13.61
C ASN A 162 37.98 -36.20 13.28
N SER A 163 38.20 -35.26 12.37
CA SER A 163 37.18 -34.27 11.97
C SER A 163 36.44 -34.75 10.71
N PRO A 164 35.11 -34.97 10.76
CA PRO A 164 34.35 -35.38 9.57
C PRO A 164 34.59 -34.48 8.36
N LEU A 165 34.57 -33.16 8.55
CA LEU A 165 34.82 -32.19 7.49
C LEU A 165 36.22 -32.34 6.90
N ASP A 166 37.25 -32.47 7.74
CA ASP A 166 38.64 -32.51 7.27
C ASP A 166 39.01 -33.85 6.62
N LEU A 167 38.34 -34.95 7.02
CA LEU A 167 38.44 -36.25 6.35
C LEU A 167 38.02 -36.18 4.87
N THR A 168 37.08 -35.30 4.51
CA THR A 168 36.62 -35.17 3.11
C THR A 168 37.69 -34.70 2.14
N TYR A 169 38.77 -34.09 2.63
CA TYR A 169 39.89 -33.65 1.80
C TYR A 169 40.94 -34.74 1.56
N GLN A 170 40.79 -35.90 2.22
CA GLN A 170 41.77 -36.98 2.22
C GLN A 170 41.24 -38.26 1.57
N PHE A 171 40.01 -38.26 1.04
CA PHE A 171 39.43 -39.43 0.39
C PHE A 171 40.22 -39.85 -0.84
N ASP A 172 40.50 -41.15 -0.93
CA ASP A 172 40.93 -41.77 -2.17
C ASP A 172 39.71 -42.07 -3.09
N ASP A 173 40.00 -42.40 -4.34
CA ASP A 173 38.97 -42.70 -5.35
C ASP A 173 38.05 -43.85 -4.93
N LYS A 174 38.58 -44.84 -4.20
CA LYS A 174 37.82 -46.02 -3.78
C LYS A 174 36.86 -45.68 -2.64
N GLN A 175 37.31 -44.93 -1.64
CA GLN A 175 36.47 -44.43 -0.55
C GLN A 175 35.36 -43.55 -1.11
N LEU A 176 35.69 -42.63 -2.01
CA LEU A 176 34.72 -41.74 -2.64
C LEU A 176 33.65 -42.53 -3.42
N GLU A 177 34.06 -43.52 -4.22
CA GLU A 177 33.12 -44.35 -4.97
C GLU A 177 32.20 -45.14 -4.04
N LEU A 178 32.72 -45.71 -2.94
CA LEU A 178 31.89 -46.43 -1.97
C LEU A 178 30.87 -45.50 -1.31
N LEU A 179 31.29 -44.31 -0.86
CA LEU A 179 30.42 -43.33 -0.19
C LEU A 179 29.25 -42.87 -1.08
N LYS A 180 29.46 -42.77 -2.39
CA LYS A 180 28.40 -42.39 -3.35
C LYS A 180 27.24 -43.39 -3.44
N HIS A 181 27.48 -44.64 -3.06
CA HIS A 181 26.46 -45.71 -3.10
C HIS A 181 25.90 -46.08 -1.73
N LEU A 182 26.43 -45.48 -0.65
CA LEU A 182 25.91 -45.71 0.68
C LEU A 182 24.67 -44.83 0.94
N PRO A 183 23.63 -45.36 1.60
CA PRO A 183 22.56 -44.53 2.11
C PRO A 183 23.07 -43.76 3.33
N LEU A 184 23.21 -42.44 3.17
CA LEU A 184 23.72 -41.52 4.19
C LEU A 184 22.64 -40.50 4.53
N ALA A 185 22.29 -40.40 5.82
CA ALA A 185 21.32 -39.43 6.31
C ALA A 185 21.88 -38.67 7.52
N LEU A 186 21.89 -37.35 7.41
CA LEU A 186 22.38 -36.43 8.44
C LEU A 186 21.29 -35.39 8.69
N LEU A 187 20.93 -35.21 9.95
CA LEU A 187 19.80 -34.37 10.34
C LEU A 187 20.17 -33.53 11.55
N CYS A 188 19.66 -32.31 11.65
CA CYS A 188 19.71 -31.53 12.87
C CYS A 188 18.48 -30.63 13.00
N GLY A 189 18.18 -30.20 14.22
CA GLY A 189 17.27 -29.08 14.45
C GLY A 189 17.98 -27.75 14.23
N GLN A 190 17.24 -26.66 14.41
CA GLN A 190 17.78 -25.30 14.39
C GLN A 190 17.40 -24.49 15.64
N GLY A 191 16.83 -25.16 16.63
CA GLY A 191 16.37 -24.57 17.88
C GLY A 191 17.41 -24.63 18.99
N ARG A 192 16.92 -24.68 20.23
CA ARG A 192 17.73 -24.62 21.45
C ARG A 192 18.77 -25.74 21.50
N GLY A 193 20.04 -25.37 21.70
CA GLY A 193 21.16 -26.30 21.88
C GLY A 193 21.79 -26.82 20.59
N GLU A 194 21.24 -26.47 19.42
CA GLU A 194 21.83 -26.79 18.11
C GLU A 194 22.91 -25.76 17.74
N ASP A 195 23.96 -25.68 18.54
CA ASP A 195 24.97 -24.60 18.45
C ASP A 195 25.98 -24.80 17.30
N ALA A 196 25.91 -25.93 16.58
CA ALA A 196 26.91 -26.34 15.59
C ALA A 196 26.32 -26.61 14.18
N VAL A 197 25.12 -26.10 13.89
CA VAL A 197 24.43 -26.29 12.59
C VAL A 197 25.31 -25.89 11.40
N ASP A 198 26.12 -24.84 11.56
CA ASP A 198 27.02 -24.37 10.49
C ASP A 198 28.11 -25.40 10.13
N THR A 199 28.51 -26.27 11.07
CA THR A 199 29.44 -27.37 10.77
C THR A 199 28.80 -28.39 9.82
N MET A 200 27.50 -28.66 9.98
CA MET A 200 26.74 -29.54 9.10
C MET A 200 26.53 -28.91 7.72
N ARG A 201 26.28 -27.59 7.64
CA ARG A 201 26.19 -26.86 6.35
C ARG A 201 27.49 -26.87 5.57
N ALA A 202 28.63 -26.68 6.26
CA ALA A 202 29.93 -26.78 5.64
C ALA A 202 30.20 -28.21 5.12
N PHE A 203 29.79 -29.21 5.89
CA PHE A 203 29.92 -30.62 5.53
C PHE A 203 29.03 -31.02 4.34
N GLU A 204 27.78 -30.55 4.30
CA GLU A 204 26.87 -30.70 3.15
C GLU A 204 27.46 -30.09 1.88
N SER A 205 27.99 -28.87 1.97
CA SER A 205 28.65 -28.20 0.84
C SER A 205 29.79 -29.06 0.28
N ARG A 206 30.61 -29.66 1.15
CA ARG A 206 31.68 -30.58 0.74
C ARG A 206 31.16 -31.87 0.11
N PHE A 207 30.07 -32.44 0.62
CA PHE A 207 29.44 -33.62 0.03
C PHE A 207 28.90 -33.33 -1.37
N HIS A 208 28.29 -32.17 -1.55
CA HIS A 208 27.83 -31.69 -2.85
C HIS A 208 29.00 -31.56 -3.85
N ASP A 209 30.11 -30.91 -3.46
CA ASP A 209 31.29 -30.76 -4.30
C ASP A 209 31.90 -32.12 -4.73
N LEU A 210 31.80 -33.12 -3.86
CA LEU A 210 32.30 -34.49 -4.10
C LEU A 210 31.29 -35.37 -4.85
N ALA A 211 30.09 -34.85 -5.14
CA ALA A 211 28.97 -35.58 -5.73
C ALA A 211 28.59 -36.85 -4.93
N ILE A 212 28.62 -36.75 -3.59
CA ILE A 212 28.13 -37.81 -2.68
C ILE A 212 26.64 -37.54 -2.41
N ASP A 213 25.77 -38.48 -2.80
CA ASP A 213 24.32 -38.35 -2.64
C ASP A 213 23.87 -38.72 -1.22
N ALA A 214 24.07 -37.79 -0.28
CA ALA A 214 23.57 -37.90 1.09
C ALA A 214 22.32 -37.04 1.31
N THR A 215 21.45 -37.49 2.21
CA THR A 215 20.31 -36.69 2.69
C THR A 215 20.76 -35.81 3.84
N PHE A 216 20.76 -34.50 3.63
CA PHE A 216 20.89 -33.50 4.70
C PHE A 216 19.52 -32.87 4.98
N GLU A 217 19.07 -32.88 6.23
CA GLU A 217 17.83 -32.20 6.64
C GLU A 217 18.04 -31.28 7.83
N TYR A 218 17.60 -30.03 7.68
CA TYR A 218 17.57 -29.03 8.75
C TYR A 218 16.13 -28.83 9.18
N TRP A 219 15.76 -29.40 10.32
CA TRP A 219 14.43 -29.27 10.88
C TRP A 219 14.24 -27.87 11.49
N GLY A 220 13.00 -27.49 11.80
CA GLY A 220 12.63 -26.13 12.16
C GLY A 220 13.36 -25.57 13.38
N TYR A 221 13.21 -24.26 13.60
CA TYR A 221 13.76 -23.55 14.77
C TYR A 221 13.08 -23.95 16.09
N ASP A 222 11.99 -24.71 16.03
CA ASP A 222 11.30 -25.36 17.15
C ASP A 222 11.93 -26.70 17.57
N VAL A 223 12.88 -27.21 16.78
CA VAL A 223 13.53 -28.51 17.00
C VAL A 223 14.84 -28.32 17.77
N ALA A 224 14.89 -28.85 18.98
CA ALA A 224 16.00 -28.69 19.93
C ALA A 224 16.94 -29.90 19.96
N HIS A 225 18.15 -29.69 20.49
CA HIS A 225 19.19 -30.71 20.64
C HIS A 225 18.91 -31.59 21.88
N ASP A 226 17.89 -32.44 21.82
CA ASP A 226 17.49 -33.31 22.91
C ASP A 226 16.84 -34.63 22.46
N TRP A 227 16.68 -35.55 23.41
CA TRP A 227 16.13 -36.89 23.19
C TRP A 227 14.74 -36.89 22.56
N SER A 228 13.87 -35.92 22.89
CA SER A 228 12.51 -35.90 22.36
C SER A 228 12.51 -35.72 20.84
N TRP A 229 13.38 -34.82 20.35
CA TRP A 229 13.52 -34.59 18.92
C TRP A 229 14.33 -35.67 18.21
N TRP A 230 15.37 -36.23 18.85
CA TRP A 230 16.09 -37.35 18.26
C TRP A 230 15.22 -38.60 18.07
N GLN A 231 14.31 -38.87 19.02
CA GLN A 231 13.31 -39.92 18.89
C GLN A 231 12.37 -39.69 17.68
N GLU A 232 11.97 -38.44 17.43
CA GLU A 232 11.16 -38.11 16.25
C GLU A 232 11.95 -38.24 14.94
N MET A 233 13.19 -37.74 14.91
CA MET A 233 14.07 -37.87 13.74
C MET A 233 14.33 -39.33 13.38
N VAL A 234 14.70 -40.17 14.36
CA VAL A 234 14.99 -41.59 14.10
C VAL A 234 13.76 -42.32 13.58
N SER A 235 12.57 -42.03 14.13
CA SER A 235 11.34 -42.71 13.73
C SER A 235 10.93 -42.43 12.30
N GLN A 236 11.26 -41.24 11.80
CA GLN A 236 10.96 -40.89 10.41
C GLN A 236 12.04 -41.38 9.44
N LEU A 237 13.32 -41.36 9.84
CA LEU A 237 14.43 -41.59 8.91
C LEU A 237 14.93 -43.03 8.90
N LEU A 238 14.95 -43.71 10.04
CA LEU A 238 15.46 -45.09 10.08
C LEU A 238 14.65 -46.03 9.17
N PRO A 239 13.30 -45.98 9.10
CA PRO A 239 12.54 -46.80 8.16
C PRO A 239 12.89 -46.52 6.69
N GLU A 240 13.20 -45.27 6.35
CA GLU A 240 13.61 -44.89 4.99
C GLU A 240 15.05 -45.30 4.70
N LEU A 241 15.90 -45.37 5.71
CA LEU A 241 17.30 -45.77 5.58
C LEU A 241 17.45 -47.28 5.36
N ILE A 242 16.67 -48.10 6.07
CA ILE A 242 16.72 -49.57 5.94
C ILE A 242 15.95 -50.09 4.71
N ARG A 243 15.15 -49.24 4.06
CA ARG A 243 14.37 -49.59 2.88
C ARG A 243 15.17 -49.31 1.60
N PRO A 244 15.17 -50.21 0.62
CA PRO A 244 15.78 -49.94 -0.68
C PRO A 244 15.24 -48.65 -1.30
N ALA A 245 16.14 -47.73 -1.67
CA ALA A 245 15.84 -46.41 -2.22
C ALA A 245 14.90 -45.54 -1.35
N GLY A 246 14.78 -45.81 -0.05
CA GLY A 246 13.87 -45.05 0.82
C GLY A 246 14.29 -43.58 0.98
N LEU A 247 15.58 -43.30 1.16
CA LEU A 247 16.08 -41.91 1.18
C LEU A 247 15.80 -41.15 -0.12
N ALA A 248 15.99 -41.79 -1.28
CA ALA A 248 15.67 -41.18 -2.57
C ALA A 248 14.16 -40.91 -2.71
N HIS A 249 13.31 -41.83 -2.24
CA HIS A 249 11.87 -41.62 -2.18
C HIS A 249 11.49 -40.46 -1.26
N ARG A 250 12.13 -40.33 -0.09
CA ARG A 250 11.92 -39.21 0.84
C ARG A 250 12.27 -37.87 0.20
N ARG A 251 13.43 -37.77 -0.48
CA ARG A 251 13.82 -36.57 -1.24
C ARG A 251 12.81 -36.24 -2.34
N TYR A 252 12.35 -37.25 -3.09
CA TYR A 252 11.31 -37.07 -4.10
C TYR A 252 10.00 -36.52 -3.52
N LEU A 253 9.53 -37.06 -2.39
CA LEU A 253 8.32 -36.57 -1.74
C LEU A 253 8.46 -35.12 -1.26
N ALA A 254 9.63 -34.72 -0.76
CA ALA A 254 9.90 -33.34 -0.38
C ALA A 254 9.77 -32.39 -1.58
N VAL A 255 10.44 -32.71 -2.69
CA VAL A 255 10.36 -31.91 -3.94
C VAL A 255 8.94 -31.89 -4.51
N LYS A 256 8.25 -33.04 -4.50
CA LYS A 256 6.88 -33.15 -4.99
C LYS A 256 5.92 -32.28 -4.18
N SER A 257 6.06 -32.26 -2.85
CA SER A 257 5.25 -31.41 -1.97
C SER A 257 5.40 -29.93 -2.32
N SER A 258 6.65 -29.46 -2.51
CA SER A 258 6.92 -28.07 -2.94
C SER A 258 6.35 -27.78 -4.33
N TYR A 259 6.50 -28.72 -5.27
CA TYR A 259 5.91 -28.60 -6.61
C TYR A 259 4.38 -28.48 -6.56
N ASP A 260 3.71 -29.33 -5.78
CA ASP A 260 2.25 -29.34 -5.66
C ASP A 260 1.75 -28.02 -5.04
N ALA A 261 2.47 -27.47 -4.06
CA ALA A 261 2.17 -26.17 -3.47
C ALA A 261 2.33 -25.01 -4.48
N GLU A 262 3.43 -24.98 -5.23
CA GLU A 262 3.64 -23.95 -6.26
C GLU A 262 2.63 -24.06 -7.41
N LEU A 263 2.26 -25.28 -7.80
CA LEU A 263 1.22 -25.51 -8.79
C LEU A 263 -0.14 -24.98 -8.33
N GLN A 264 -0.44 -25.05 -7.03
CA GLN A 264 -1.65 -24.45 -6.47
C GLN A 264 -1.59 -22.91 -6.51
N ASN A 265 -0.47 -22.32 -6.11
CA ASN A 265 -0.25 -20.86 -6.17
C ASN A 265 -0.41 -20.33 -7.60
N LEU A 266 0.15 -21.03 -8.59
CA LEU A 266 0.04 -20.69 -10.00
C LEU A 266 -1.43 -20.64 -10.45
N LYS A 267 -2.22 -21.68 -10.13
CA LYS A 267 -3.65 -21.73 -10.49
C LYS A 267 -4.44 -20.56 -9.88
N GLU A 268 -4.10 -20.17 -8.65
CA GLU A 268 -4.75 -19.05 -7.98
C GLU A 268 -4.35 -17.71 -8.60
N ALA A 269 -3.06 -17.52 -8.91
CA ALA A 269 -2.56 -16.35 -9.64
C ALA A 269 -3.21 -16.20 -11.03
N GLU A 270 -3.33 -17.29 -11.80
CA GLU A 270 -4.01 -17.29 -13.10
C GLU A 270 -5.47 -16.84 -12.99
N LYS A 271 -6.21 -17.34 -11.99
CA LYS A 271 -7.58 -16.93 -11.72
C LYS A 271 -7.69 -15.45 -11.35
N GLN A 272 -6.76 -14.92 -10.55
CA GLN A 272 -6.72 -13.51 -10.19
C GLN A 272 -6.38 -12.62 -11.38
N ALA A 273 -5.48 -13.06 -12.26
CA ALA A 273 -5.12 -12.36 -13.48
C ALA A 273 -6.33 -12.22 -14.43
N GLU A 274 -7.10 -13.30 -14.64
CA GLU A 274 -8.29 -13.25 -15.49
C GLU A 274 -9.37 -12.32 -14.93
N GLN A 275 -9.58 -12.33 -13.60
CA GLN A 275 -10.49 -11.38 -12.95
C GLN A 275 -10.03 -9.92 -13.12
N SER A 276 -8.73 -9.67 -13.03
CA SER A 276 -8.14 -8.34 -13.21
C SER A 276 -8.31 -7.84 -14.64
N LYS A 277 -8.10 -8.71 -15.64
CA LYS A 277 -8.37 -8.43 -17.05
C LYS A 277 -9.83 -8.06 -17.31
N LEU A 278 -10.77 -8.79 -16.69
CA LEU A 278 -12.20 -8.47 -16.80
C LEU A 278 -12.53 -7.12 -16.16
N LYS A 279 -11.95 -6.81 -14.99
CA LYS A 279 -12.11 -5.51 -14.31
C LYS A 279 -11.55 -4.36 -15.14
N GLU A 280 -10.36 -4.53 -15.72
CA GLU A 280 -9.74 -3.55 -16.62
C GLU A 280 -10.64 -3.28 -17.84
N SER A 281 -11.13 -4.33 -18.51
CA SER A 281 -12.05 -4.21 -19.63
C SER A 281 -13.33 -3.43 -19.27
N ARG A 282 -13.91 -3.69 -18.09
CA ARG A 282 -15.08 -2.95 -17.59
C ARG A 282 -14.74 -1.49 -17.27
N ALA A 283 -13.58 -1.24 -16.64
CA ALA A 283 -13.12 0.12 -16.32
C ALA A 283 -12.88 0.94 -17.59
N LYS A 284 -12.27 0.33 -18.61
CA LYS A 284 -12.05 0.97 -19.92
C LYS A 284 -13.36 1.36 -20.59
N LYS A 285 -14.34 0.45 -20.66
CA LYS A 285 -15.68 0.77 -21.20
C LYS A 285 -16.36 1.91 -20.44
N ARG A 286 -16.19 1.97 -19.12
CA ARG A 286 -16.74 3.05 -18.30
C ARG A 286 -16.03 4.37 -18.58
N LEU A 287 -14.71 4.36 -18.71
CA LEU A 287 -13.92 5.54 -19.06
C LEU A 287 -14.37 6.12 -20.41
N ASP A 288 -14.45 5.28 -21.45
CA ASP A 288 -14.87 5.70 -22.79
C ASP A 288 -16.25 6.39 -22.76
N LYS A 289 -17.21 5.81 -22.01
CA LYS A 289 -18.55 6.38 -21.83
C LYS A 289 -18.53 7.73 -21.11
N GLU A 290 -17.75 7.87 -20.04
CA GLU A 290 -17.68 9.14 -19.32
C GLU A 290 -16.95 10.21 -20.14
N THR A 291 -15.94 9.85 -20.93
CA THR A 291 -15.28 10.75 -21.86
C THR A 291 -16.27 11.29 -22.90
N GLU A 292 -17.11 10.44 -23.47
CA GLU A 292 -18.17 10.86 -24.40
C GLU A 292 -19.20 11.78 -23.74
N ASN A 293 -19.65 11.43 -22.53
CA ASN A 293 -20.59 12.24 -21.74
C ASN A 293 -20.04 13.64 -21.41
N ILE A 294 -18.76 13.71 -21.03
CA ILE A 294 -18.06 14.99 -20.80
C ILE A 294 -18.02 15.83 -22.07
N SER A 295 -17.71 15.23 -23.23
CA SER A 295 -17.69 15.93 -24.53
C SER A 295 -19.06 16.54 -24.84
N GLN A 296 -20.12 15.73 -24.78
CA GLN A 296 -21.48 16.18 -25.06
C GLN A 296 -21.92 17.32 -24.13
N LYS A 297 -21.64 17.20 -22.82
CA LYS A 297 -21.95 18.26 -21.86
C LYS A 297 -21.14 19.52 -22.09
N SER A 298 -19.88 19.40 -22.52
CA SER A 298 -19.04 20.55 -22.86
C SER A 298 -19.60 21.30 -24.06
N GLU A 299 -20.02 20.58 -25.11
CA GLU A 299 -20.67 21.17 -26.29
C GLU A 299 -21.97 21.91 -25.92
N LEU A 300 -22.86 21.26 -25.17
CA LEU A 300 -24.10 21.88 -24.68
C LEU A 300 -23.83 23.14 -23.84
N ALA A 301 -22.80 23.11 -22.98
CA ALA A 301 -22.41 24.26 -22.18
C ALA A 301 -21.89 25.42 -23.05
N GLN A 302 -21.11 25.12 -24.11
CA GLN A 302 -20.65 26.13 -25.07
C GLN A 302 -21.82 26.74 -25.86
N GLU A 303 -22.79 25.94 -26.29
CA GLU A 303 -24.00 26.43 -26.96
C GLU A 303 -24.85 27.32 -26.04
N ALA A 304 -25.08 26.89 -24.81
CA ALA A 304 -25.79 27.68 -23.80
C ALA A 304 -25.07 29.01 -23.53
N ALA A 305 -23.73 29.00 -23.43
CA ALA A 305 -22.95 30.22 -23.25
C ALA A 305 -23.09 31.19 -24.44
N LYS A 306 -23.08 30.68 -25.68
CA LYS A 306 -23.34 31.49 -26.88
C LYS A 306 -24.73 32.11 -26.86
N ALA A 307 -25.75 31.34 -26.50
CA ALA A 307 -27.13 31.82 -26.40
C ALA A 307 -27.30 32.91 -25.33
N VAL A 308 -26.69 32.71 -24.15
CA VAL A 308 -26.69 33.70 -23.07
C VAL A 308 -25.99 35.00 -23.51
N ASN A 309 -24.82 34.90 -24.14
CA ASN A 309 -24.10 36.07 -24.66
C ASN A 309 -24.93 36.83 -25.70
N ALA A 310 -25.58 36.13 -26.64
CA ALA A 310 -26.46 36.76 -27.63
C ALA A 310 -27.68 37.45 -26.99
N ALA A 311 -28.25 36.86 -25.93
CA ALA A 311 -29.33 37.48 -25.17
C ALA A 311 -28.86 38.73 -24.41
N TRP A 312 -27.66 38.71 -23.85
CA TRP A 312 -27.03 39.86 -23.20
C TRP A 312 -26.78 41.01 -24.18
N GLU A 313 -26.29 40.72 -25.39
CA GLU A 313 -26.12 41.72 -26.45
C GLU A 313 -27.45 42.37 -26.84
N LYS A 314 -28.52 41.58 -27.01
CA LYS A 314 -29.86 42.11 -27.28
C LYS A 314 -30.37 43.01 -26.15
N ARG A 315 -30.16 42.61 -24.89
CA ARG A 315 -30.51 43.42 -23.71
C ARG A 315 -29.76 44.76 -23.72
N ASN A 316 -28.45 44.71 -23.96
CA ASN A 316 -27.61 45.90 -23.99
C ASN A 316 -28.02 46.85 -25.13
N ALA A 317 -28.36 46.33 -26.31
CA ALA A 317 -28.89 47.13 -27.42
C ALA A 317 -30.25 47.78 -27.10
N ALA A 318 -31.15 47.06 -26.40
CA ALA A 318 -32.42 47.61 -25.95
C ALA A 318 -32.23 48.72 -24.91
N ALA A 319 -31.31 48.53 -23.96
CA ALA A 319 -30.96 49.55 -22.97
C ALA A 319 -30.38 50.82 -23.63
N ALA A 320 -29.54 50.66 -24.66
CA ALA A 320 -29.01 51.79 -25.42
C ALA A 320 -30.11 52.57 -26.16
N ARG A 321 -31.11 51.88 -26.73
CA ARG A 321 -32.28 52.52 -27.36
C ARG A 321 -33.13 53.29 -26.34
N LEU A 322 -33.36 52.71 -25.16
CA LEU A 322 -34.11 53.36 -24.10
C LEU A 322 -33.43 54.67 -23.67
N ALA A 323 -32.11 54.62 -23.44
CA ALA A 323 -31.32 55.80 -23.10
C ALA A 323 -31.36 56.91 -24.19
N ALA A 324 -31.44 56.52 -25.47
CA ALA A 324 -31.60 57.49 -26.56
C ALA A 324 -32.98 58.16 -26.55
N LEU A 325 -34.04 57.39 -26.32
CA LEU A 325 -35.41 57.91 -26.20
C LEU A 325 -35.56 58.84 -24.99
N ASP A 326 -34.97 58.49 -23.84
CA ASP A 326 -34.97 59.34 -22.65
C ASP A 326 -34.31 60.70 -22.91
N LYS A 327 -33.22 60.70 -23.70
CA LYS A 327 -32.56 61.95 -24.11
C LYS A 327 -33.46 62.81 -25.00
N GLU A 328 -34.18 62.20 -25.94
CA GLU A 328 -35.12 62.91 -26.82
C GLU A 328 -36.33 63.46 -26.06
N ALA A 329 -36.88 62.67 -25.14
CA ALA A 329 -37.95 63.10 -24.24
C ALA A 329 -37.52 64.29 -23.37
N GLY A 330 -36.27 64.30 -22.88
CA GLY A 330 -35.71 65.43 -22.15
C GLY A 330 -35.63 66.72 -22.97
N VAL A 331 -35.29 66.62 -24.26
CA VAL A 331 -35.28 67.78 -25.18
C VAL A 331 -36.71 68.31 -25.40
N LEU A 332 -37.67 67.41 -25.61
CA LEU A 332 -39.08 67.78 -25.79
C LEU A 332 -39.68 68.42 -24.54
N GLN A 333 -39.35 67.91 -23.34
CA GLN A 333 -39.79 68.50 -22.08
C GLN A 333 -39.22 69.90 -21.89
N ALA A 334 -37.93 70.11 -22.17
CA ALA A 334 -37.32 71.44 -22.11
C ALA A 334 -37.98 72.44 -23.09
N ALA A 335 -38.36 71.98 -24.29
CA ALA A 335 -39.09 72.79 -25.25
C ALA A 335 -40.52 73.13 -24.77
N ALA A 336 -41.21 72.17 -24.14
CA ALA A 336 -42.53 72.39 -23.55
C ALA A 336 -42.48 73.40 -22.40
N ASP A 337 -41.46 73.30 -21.53
CA ASP A 337 -41.26 74.23 -20.41
C ASP A 337 -40.94 75.65 -20.91
N ALA A 338 -40.14 75.78 -21.97
CA ALA A 338 -39.86 77.06 -22.62
C ALA A 338 -41.12 77.69 -23.22
N ALA A 339 -41.97 76.89 -23.86
CA ALA A 339 -43.25 77.36 -24.40
C ALA A 339 -44.23 77.80 -23.29
N ALA A 340 -44.28 77.05 -22.18
CA ALA A 340 -45.10 77.40 -21.02
C ALA A 340 -44.65 78.74 -20.40
N LYS A 341 -43.33 78.97 -20.29
CA LYS A 341 -42.77 80.25 -19.85
C LYS A 341 -43.16 81.39 -20.79
N ALA A 342 -42.98 81.22 -22.10
CA ALA A 342 -43.35 82.25 -23.09
C ALA A 342 -44.84 82.62 -23.02
N HIS A 343 -45.73 81.65 -22.78
CA HIS A 343 -47.15 81.90 -22.60
C HIS A 343 -47.47 82.62 -21.28
N ALA A 344 -46.76 82.31 -20.19
CA ALA A 344 -46.89 83.04 -18.93
C ALA A 344 -46.44 84.51 -19.09
N ASP A 345 -45.31 84.75 -19.76
CA ASP A 345 -44.80 86.09 -20.07
C ASP A 345 -45.80 86.88 -20.93
N ALA A 346 -46.39 86.25 -21.95
CA ALA A 346 -47.42 86.89 -22.78
C ALA A 346 -48.68 87.29 -21.99
N LYS A 347 -49.10 86.46 -21.02
CA LYS A 347 -50.23 86.79 -20.12
C LYS A 347 -49.90 87.98 -19.21
N TRP A 348 -48.66 88.07 -18.74
CA TRP A 348 -48.20 89.21 -17.94
C TRP A 348 -48.29 90.52 -18.74
N PHE A 349 -47.73 90.55 -19.95
CA PHE A 349 -47.80 91.73 -20.82
C PHE A 349 -49.24 92.13 -21.17
N ALA A 350 -50.14 91.16 -21.36
CA ALA A 350 -51.56 91.45 -21.62
C ALA A 350 -52.29 92.05 -20.39
N GLY A 351 -51.87 91.70 -19.17
CA GLY A 351 -52.39 92.29 -17.95
C GLY A 351 -51.95 93.75 -17.77
N GLU A 352 -50.69 94.04 -18.06
CA GLU A 352 -50.13 95.40 -18.01
C GLU A 352 -50.85 96.33 -19.01
N ALA A 353 -51.01 95.89 -20.26
CA ALA A 353 -51.75 96.63 -21.28
C ALA A 353 -53.24 96.87 -20.94
N ARG A 354 -53.86 95.94 -20.18
CA ARG A 354 -55.25 96.11 -19.71
C ARG A 354 -55.34 97.20 -18.64
N SER A 355 -54.37 97.25 -17.72
CA SER A 355 -54.31 98.31 -16.70
C SER A 355 -54.14 99.69 -17.33
N GLU A 356 -53.26 99.82 -18.32
CA GLU A 356 -53.07 101.08 -19.05
C GLU A 356 -54.35 101.54 -19.78
N TYR A 357 -55.12 100.60 -20.34
CA TYR A 357 -56.40 100.91 -20.97
C TYR A 357 -57.45 101.42 -19.97
N GLU A 358 -57.55 100.79 -18.79
CA GLU A 358 -58.52 101.20 -17.76
C GLU A 358 -58.24 102.62 -17.25
N ASP A 359 -56.97 102.96 -17.02
CA ASP A 359 -56.55 104.31 -16.64
C ASP A 359 -56.89 105.35 -17.72
N ALA A 360 -56.60 105.03 -18.99
CA ALA A 360 -56.94 105.90 -20.12
C ALA A 360 -58.46 106.06 -20.31
N HIS A 361 -59.24 105.01 -20.05
CA HIS A 361 -60.69 105.04 -20.17
C HIS A 361 -61.35 105.91 -19.09
N LEU A 362 -60.86 105.85 -17.85
CA LEU A 362 -61.32 106.73 -16.77
C LEU A 362 -61.04 108.19 -17.08
N ALA A 363 -59.84 108.51 -17.59
CA ALA A 363 -59.49 109.86 -18.02
C ALA A 363 -60.41 110.39 -19.13
N PHE A 364 -60.86 109.52 -20.04
CA PHE A 364 -61.83 109.89 -21.09
C PHE A 364 -63.22 110.24 -20.52
N ILE A 365 -63.70 109.48 -19.53
CA ILE A 365 -65.01 109.72 -18.90
C ILE A 365 -65.03 111.12 -18.24
N ASP A 366 -64.01 111.46 -17.46
CA ASP A 366 -63.87 112.76 -16.80
C ASP A 366 -63.87 113.93 -17.81
N ALA A 367 -63.12 113.78 -18.91
CA ALA A 367 -63.07 114.79 -19.96
C ALA A 367 -64.43 115.00 -20.65
N ASN A 368 -65.21 113.94 -20.81
CA ASN A 368 -66.52 113.98 -21.47
C ASN A 368 -67.59 114.63 -20.57
N GLU A 369 -67.56 114.38 -19.26
CA GLU A 369 -68.43 115.08 -18.31
C GLU A 369 -68.12 116.58 -18.25
N HIS A 370 -66.83 116.94 -18.24
CA HIS A 370 -66.41 118.35 -18.29
C HIS A 370 -66.95 119.05 -19.55
N THR A 371 -66.87 118.37 -20.70
CA THR A 371 -67.36 118.89 -21.99
C THR A 371 -68.88 119.12 -22.00
N LYS A 372 -69.67 118.23 -21.36
CA LYS A 372 -71.12 118.41 -21.21
C LYS A 372 -71.47 119.66 -20.41
N SER A 373 -70.79 119.90 -19.29
CA SER A 373 -71.00 121.06 -18.42
C SER A 373 -70.73 122.39 -19.14
N VAL A 374 -69.64 122.44 -19.92
CA VAL A 374 -69.31 123.62 -20.74
C VAL A 374 -70.36 123.84 -21.83
N ARG A 375 -70.82 122.77 -22.51
CA ARG A 375 -71.84 122.87 -23.57
C ARG A 375 -73.19 123.41 -23.05
N SER A 376 -73.63 123.02 -21.86
CA SER A 376 -74.84 123.59 -21.23
C SER A 376 -74.70 125.08 -20.91
N SER A 377 -73.51 125.52 -20.53
CA SER A 377 -73.25 126.94 -20.24
C SER A 377 -73.31 127.80 -21.51
N VAL A 378 -72.81 127.29 -22.64
CA VAL A 378 -72.87 127.98 -23.95
C VAL A 378 -74.31 128.13 -24.44
N GLN A 379 -75.14 127.08 -24.34
CA GLN A 379 -76.55 127.13 -24.78
C GLN A 379 -77.39 128.15 -23.99
N ALA A 380 -77.09 128.35 -22.70
CA ALA A 380 -77.75 129.37 -21.89
C ALA A 380 -77.40 130.80 -22.34
N ILE A 381 -76.18 131.02 -22.82
CA ILE A 381 -75.71 132.31 -23.36
C ILE A 381 -76.31 132.57 -24.73
N GLU A 382 -76.33 131.58 -25.64
CA GLU A 382 -76.94 131.71 -26.96
C GLU A 382 -78.42 132.09 -26.90
N LYS A 383 -79.19 131.49 -25.99
CA LYS A 383 -80.61 131.83 -25.79
C LYS A 383 -80.78 133.30 -25.38
N LYS A 384 -79.91 133.80 -24.49
CA LYS A 384 -79.92 135.19 -24.03
C LYS A 384 -79.61 136.18 -25.15
N CYS A 385 -78.70 135.83 -26.06
CA CYS A 385 -78.40 136.65 -27.24
C CYS A 385 -79.58 136.74 -28.21
N LYS A 386 -80.28 135.62 -28.45
CA LYS A 386 -81.45 135.55 -29.34
C LYS A 386 -82.65 136.37 -28.83
N ASP A 387 -82.88 136.34 -27.52
CA ASP A 387 -83.94 137.12 -26.88
C ASP A 387 -83.67 138.64 -26.98
N LEU A 388 -82.39 139.05 -26.92
CA LEU A 388 -81.96 140.44 -27.12
C LEU A 388 -82.07 140.90 -28.59
N GLU A 389 -81.69 140.06 -29.55
CA GLU A 389 -81.87 140.36 -30.99
C GLU A 389 -83.35 140.60 -31.34
N THR A 390 -84.25 139.78 -30.78
CA THR A 390 -85.69 139.89 -31.03
C THR A 390 -86.27 141.19 -30.46
N ALA A 391 -85.75 141.66 -29.31
CA ALA A 391 -86.15 142.93 -28.70
C ALA A 391 -85.68 144.15 -29.50
N VAL A 392 -84.48 144.08 -30.11
CA VAL A 392 -83.95 145.15 -30.98
C VAL A 392 -84.79 145.28 -32.24
N HIS A 393 -85.14 144.17 -32.89
CA HIS A 393 -85.89 144.19 -34.15
C HIS A 393 -87.35 144.68 -33.99
N ALA A 394 -87.96 144.44 -32.83
CA ALA A 394 -89.28 144.97 -32.47
C ALA A 394 -89.26 146.50 -32.24
N ALA A 395 -88.17 147.05 -31.71
CA ALA A 395 -88.02 148.49 -31.51
C ALA A 395 -87.86 149.24 -32.84
N GLU A 396 -87.11 148.69 -33.78
CA GLU A 396 -86.88 149.28 -35.11
C GLU A 396 -88.16 149.35 -35.96
N SER A 397 -88.96 148.28 -35.94
CA SER A 397 -90.23 148.20 -36.69
C SER A 397 -91.32 149.13 -36.14
N THR A 398 -91.28 149.46 -34.85
CA THR A 398 -92.16 150.47 -34.23
C THR A 398 -91.79 151.90 -34.64
N ALA A 399 -90.50 152.17 -34.87
CA ALA A 399 -90.01 153.46 -35.34
C ALA A 399 -90.36 153.73 -36.82
N GLU A 400 -90.28 152.72 -37.69
CA GLU A 400 -90.63 152.85 -39.12
C GLU A 400 -92.13 153.09 -39.36
N ALA A 401 -93.00 152.48 -38.54
CA ALA A 401 -94.44 152.70 -38.62
C ALA A 401 -94.83 154.15 -38.24
N HIS A 402 -94.14 154.74 -37.26
CA HIS A 402 -94.32 156.14 -36.86
C HIS A 402 -93.87 157.10 -37.98
N HIS A 403 -92.78 156.78 -38.68
CA HIS A 403 -92.25 157.60 -39.77
C HIS A 403 -93.18 157.63 -41.02
N LYS A 404 -93.92 156.54 -41.29
CA LYS A 404 -94.94 156.46 -42.36
C LYS A 404 -96.22 157.24 -42.03
N ALA A 405 -96.59 157.35 -40.75
CA ALA A 405 -97.77 158.08 -40.28
C ALA A 405 -97.61 159.61 -40.39
N VAL A 406 -96.38 160.13 -40.35
CA VAL A 406 -96.08 161.58 -40.49
C VAL A 406 -96.00 162.01 -41.95
N ARG A 407 -95.43 161.18 -42.85
CA ARG A 407 -95.14 161.56 -44.24
C ARG A 407 -96.38 161.70 -45.16
N LYS A 408 -97.54 161.20 -44.76
CA LYS A 408 -98.80 161.37 -45.52
C LYS A 408 -99.62 162.61 -45.08
N ARG A 409 -99.24 163.28 -43.98
CA ARG A 409 -99.95 164.44 -43.39
C ARG A 409 -99.40 165.80 -43.82
N THR A 410 -98.25 165.86 -44.49
CA THR A 410 -97.60 167.10 -44.95
C THR A 410 -96.92 166.83 -46.28
N GLY A 411 -97.38 167.44 -47.37
CA GLY A 411 -96.70 167.35 -48.66
C GLY A 411 -95.33 168.02 -48.60
N ILE A 412 -94.29 167.19 -48.47
CA ILE A 412 -92.96 167.33 -49.09
C ILE A 412 -92.50 165.93 -49.47
#